data_AF-A0A088SRB7-F1
#
_entry.id   AF-A0A088SRB7-F1
#
_cell.length_a   1.000
_cell.length_b   1.000
_cell.length_c   1.000
_cell.angle_alpha   90.00
_cell.angle_beta   90.00
_cell.angle_gamma   90.00
#
_symmetry.space_group_name_H-M   'P 1'
#
loop_
_entity.id
_entity.type
_entity.pdbx_description
1 polymer ?
#
loop_
_entity_poly.entity_id
_entity_poly.type
_entity_poly.pdbx_seq_one_letter_code
_entity_poly.pdbx_strand_id
1 'polypeptide(L)'
;MCSYDAPSINERMDLKLVEMPKLGESAAIEAIKEWGQPKSKITHIIVNSTSGVDMPGADYQLIRSLGLKTSVKRVMLYHQGCFAG
;
A
#
# COMPACT_ATOMS: atom_id res chain seq x y z
N MET A 1 -8.67 13.06 17.58
CA MET A 1 -8.41 11.59 17.67
C MET A 1 -8.63 10.90 19.03
N CYS A 2 -8.36 11.51 20.19
CA CYS A 2 -8.32 10.79 21.49
C CYS A 2 -9.62 10.84 22.30
N SER A 3 -10.78 10.77 21.63
CA SER A 3 -12.11 10.70 22.24
C SER A 3 -12.89 9.55 21.59
N TYR A 4 -13.81 8.95 22.34
CA TYR A 4 -14.49 7.70 21.96
C TYR A 4 -15.23 7.79 20.62
N ASP A 5 -15.99 8.86 20.41
CA ASP A 5 -16.86 9.00 19.22
C ASP A 5 -16.78 10.39 18.59
N ALA A 6 -15.69 11.11 18.87
CA ALA A 6 -15.46 12.41 18.23
C ALA A 6 -15.13 12.21 16.74
N PRO A 7 -15.71 13.01 15.83
CA PRO A 7 -15.42 12.93 14.41
C PRO A 7 -13.93 13.18 14.17
N SER A 8 -13.23 12.14 13.71
CA SER A 8 -11.78 12.16 13.53
C SER A 8 -11.31 11.38 12.30
N ILE A 9 -12.23 11.09 11.38
CA ILE A 9 -11.92 10.26 10.20
C ILE A 9 -10.90 10.94 9.28
N ASN A 10 -11.00 12.25 9.05
CA ASN A 10 -10.05 13.00 8.21
C ASN A 10 -8.63 12.91 8.79
N GLU A 11 -8.46 13.26 10.06
CA GLU A 11 -7.16 13.18 10.76
C GLU A 11 -6.55 11.78 10.69
N ARG A 12 -7.39 10.75 10.88
CA ARG A 12 -6.95 9.34 10.83
C ARG A 12 -6.60 8.90 9.41
N MET A 13 -7.33 9.37 8.40
CA MET A 13 -7.02 9.08 7.00
C MET A 13 -5.73 9.76 6.59
N ASP A 14 -5.57 11.06 6.86
CA ASP A 14 -4.35 11.81 6.51
C ASP A 14 -3.08 11.13 7.03
N LEU A 15 -3.12 10.60 8.25
CA LEU A 15 -2.02 9.82 8.82
C LEU A 15 -1.82 8.48 8.10
N LYS A 16 -2.88 7.70 7.89
CA LYS A 16 -2.80 6.37 7.29
C LYS A 16 -2.37 6.41 5.83
N LEU A 17 -2.81 7.41 5.07
CA LEU A 17 -2.48 7.60 3.66
C LEU A 17 -0.98 7.81 3.44
N VAL A 18 -0.29 8.42 4.40
CA VAL A 18 1.15 8.67 4.31
C VAL A 18 1.97 7.48 4.84
N GLU A 19 1.57 6.90 5.96
CA GLU A 19 2.39 5.89 6.65
C GLU A 19 2.23 4.47 6.06
N MET A 20 1.04 4.12 5.56
CA MET A 20 0.81 2.78 5.01
C MET A 20 1.66 2.49 3.75
N PRO A 21 1.77 3.38 2.75
CA PRO A 21 2.61 3.16 1.58
C PRO A 21 4.10 3.08 1.94
N LYS A 22 4.59 3.90 2.89
CA LYS A 22 5.98 3.83 3.36
C LYS A 22 6.31 2.48 3.96
N LEU A 23 5.42 1.95 4.82
CA LEU A 23 5.60 0.63 5.41
C LEU A 23 5.61 -0.46 4.33
N GLY A 24 4.67 -0.39 3.38
CA GLY A 24 4.61 -1.32 2.26
C GLY A 24 5.87 -1.27 1.38
N GLU A 25 6.43 -0.09 1.17
CA GLU A 25 7.66 0.10 0.40
C GLU A 25 8.86 -0.55 1.10
N SER A 26 9.06 -0.28 2.39
CA SER A 26 10.14 -0.89 3.16
C SER A 26 10.07 -2.42 3.11
N ALA A 27 8.88 -2.99 3.35
CA ALA A 27 8.65 -4.43 3.27
C ALA A 27 8.92 -4.99 1.87
N ALA A 28 8.46 -4.31 0.81
CA ALA A 28 8.68 -4.73 -0.55
C ALA A 28 10.17 -4.67 -0.97
N ILE A 29 10.92 -3.65 -0.50
CA ILE A 29 12.36 -3.55 -0.76
C ILE A 29 13.11 -4.74 -0.15
N GLU A 30 12.78 -5.10 1.09
CA GLU A 30 13.38 -6.26 1.77
C GLU A 30 13.06 -7.57 1.03
N ALA A 31 11.80 -7.80 0.68
CA ALA A 31 11.38 -8.99 -0.06
C ALA A 31 12.03 -9.09 -1.45
N ILE A 32 12.14 -7.97 -2.18
CA ILE A 32 12.81 -7.93 -3.49
C ILE A 32 14.31 -8.22 -3.33
N LYS A 33 14.94 -7.70 -2.27
CA LYS A 33 16.36 -7.95 -1.97
C LYS A 33 16.60 -9.42 -1.67
N GLU A 34 15.73 -10.05 -0.88
CA GLU A 34 15.77 -11.50 -0.61
C GLU A 34 15.57 -12.31 -1.90
N TRP A 35 14.62 -11.91 -2.76
CA TRP A 35 14.35 -12.58 -4.02
C TRP A 35 15.53 -12.51 -5.01
N GLY A 36 16.35 -11.45 -4.97
CA GLY A 36 17.60 -11.31 -5.73
C GLY A 36 17.44 -11.14 -7.25
N GLN A 37 16.20 -11.01 -7.74
CA GLN A 37 15.90 -10.79 -9.16
C GLN A 37 15.67 -9.30 -9.46
N PRO A 38 15.82 -8.86 -10.73
CA PRO A 38 15.56 -7.48 -11.09
C PRO A 38 14.07 -7.15 -10.94
N LYS A 39 13.79 -5.98 -10.35
CA LYS A 39 12.44 -5.40 -10.21
C LYS A 39 11.64 -5.37 -11.52
N SER A 40 12.33 -5.29 -12.66
CA SER A 40 11.74 -5.28 -14.00
C SER A 40 10.98 -6.56 -14.38
N LYS A 41 11.16 -7.66 -13.63
CA LYS A 41 10.42 -8.92 -13.77
C LYS A 41 9.08 -8.93 -13.02
N ILE A 42 8.84 -7.95 -12.14
CA ILE A 42 7.54 -7.83 -11.47
C ILE A 42 6.49 -7.47 -12.52
N THR A 43 5.43 -8.28 -12.60
CA THR A 43 4.35 -8.13 -13.58
C THR A 43 3.02 -7.69 -12.95
N HIS A 44 2.83 -8.01 -11.67
CA HIS A 44 1.61 -7.72 -10.93
C HIS A 44 1.98 -7.17 -9.55
N ILE A 45 1.16 -6.24 -9.07
CA ILE A 45 1.17 -5.81 -7.67
C ILE A 45 -0.24 -6.01 -7.12
N ILE A 46 -0.32 -6.68 -5.97
CA ILE A 46 -1.56 -6.91 -5.24
C ILE A 46 -1.36 -6.32 -3.86
N VAL A 47 -2.20 -5.37 -3.49
CA VAL A 47 -2.11 -4.68 -2.20
C VAL A 47 -3.45 -4.80 -1.51
N ASN A 48 -3.41 -5.18 -0.24
CA ASN A 48 -4.58 -5.18 0.61
C ASN A 48 -4.39 -4.16 1.75
N SER A 49 -5.43 -3.37 2.01
CA SER A 49 -5.47 -2.49 3.19
C SER A 49 -6.89 -2.37 3.74
N THR A 50 -6.99 -2.51 5.05
CA THR A 50 -8.18 -2.16 5.84
C THR A 50 -8.09 -0.75 6.43
N SER A 51 -6.93 -0.11 6.27
CA SER A 51 -6.55 1.14 6.93
C SER A 51 -6.88 2.37 6.09
N GLY A 52 -8.09 2.42 5.52
CA GLY A 52 -8.56 3.55 4.73
C GLY A 52 -8.44 3.33 3.21
N VAL A 53 -8.98 4.29 2.47
CA VAL A 53 -9.09 4.27 1.00
C VAL A 53 -8.49 5.55 0.46
N ASP A 54 -7.80 5.45 -0.68
CA ASP A 54 -7.26 6.60 -1.41
C ASP A 54 -7.49 6.46 -2.91
N MET A 55 -7.44 7.58 -3.62
CA MET A 55 -7.43 7.61 -5.07
C MET A 55 -6.45 8.68 -5.55
N PRO A 56 -5.29 8.33 -6.11
CA PRO A 56 -4.82 6.97 -6.45
C PRO A 56 -4.49 6.10 -5.22
N GLY A 57 -4.79 4.81 -5.32
CA GLY A 57 -4.59 3.85 -4.23
C GLY A 57 -3.13 3.55 -3.90
N ALA A 58 -2.92 2.81 -2.82
CA ALA A 58 -1.58 2.46 -2.35
C ALA A 58 -0.79 1.58 -3.34
N ASP A 59 -1.49 0.79 -4.17
CA ASP A 59 -0.93 0.07 -5.31
C ASP A 59 -0.18 1.00 -6.28
N TYR A 60 -0.74 2.17 -6.55
CA TYR A 60 -0.14 3.17 -7.42
C TYR A 60 1.08 3.82 -6.77
N GLN A 61 0.94 4.19 -5.50
CA GLN A 61 2.01 4.85 -4.76
C GLN A 61 3.23 3.94 -4.64
N LEU A 62 3.03 2.65 -4.38
CA LEU A 62 4.09 1.64 -4.31
C LEU A 62 4.79 1.41 -5.66
N ILE A 63 4.04 1.36 -6.77
CA ILE A 63 4.67 1.26 -8.10
C ILE A 63 5.59 2.44 -8.36
N ARG A 64 5.14 3.65 -8.00
CA ARG A 64 5.91 4.88 -8.21
C ARG A 64 7.15 4.92 -7.32
N SER A 65 7.04 4.57 -6.03
CA SER A 65 8.18 4.63 -5.12
C SER A 65 9.21 3.53 -5.36
N LEU A 66 8.76 2.31 -5.65
CA LEU A 66 9.65 1.17 -5.93
C LEU A 66 10.32 1.22 -7.32
N GLY A 67 9.88 2.14 -8.19
CA GLY A 67 10.37 2.29 -9.56
C GLY A 67 9.97 1.13 -10.48
N LEU A 68 8.76 0.60 -10.29
CA LEU A 68 8.25 -0.50 -11.12
C LEU A 68 7.80 0.01 -12.50
N LYS A 69 7.67 -0.92 -13.46
CA LYS A 69 7.17 -0.59 -14.79
C LYS A 69 5.73 -0.08 -14.71
N THR A 70 5.40 0.92 -15.52
CA THR A 70 4.03 1.46 -15.64
C THR A 70 3.03 0.45 -16.21
N SER A 71 3.50 -0.62 -16.86
CA SER A 71 2.68 -1.73 -17.38
C SER A 71 2.33 -2.80 -16.35
N VAL A 72 2.82 -2.69 -15.11
CA VAL A 72 2.47 -3.63 -14.03
C VAL A 72 0.97 -3.60 -13.80
N LYS A 73 0.35 -4.77 -13.76
CA LYS A 73 -1.08 -4.90 -13.46
C LYS A 73 -1.31 -4.72 -11.97
N ARG A 74 -2.31 -3.91 -11.62
CA ARG A 74 -2.57 -3.49 -10.25
C ARG A 74 -3.89 -4.07 -9.77
N VAL A 75 -3.86 -4.63 -8.57
CA VAL A 75 -5.07 -5.07 -7.84
C VAL A 75 -5.00 -4.47 -6.45
N MET A 76 -5.91 -3.55 -6.16
CA MET A 76 -6.06 -2.95 -4.83
C MET A 76 -7.31 -3.52 -4.17
N LEU A 77 -7.12 -4.19 -3.03
CA LEU A 77 -8.18 -4.77 -2.22
C LEU A 77 -8.37 -3.90 -0.98
N TYR A 78 -9.50 -3.20 -0.92
CA TYR A 78 -9.87 -2.39 0.24
C TYR A 78 -10.81 -3.16 1.16
N HIS A 79 -10.64 -2.95 2.47
CA HIS A 79 -11.57 -3.38 3.51
C HIS A 79 -11.88 -4.89 3.54
N GLN A 80 -10.94 -5.73 3.12
CA GLN A 80 -11.13 -7.19 3.18
C GLN A 80 -10.95 -7.77 4.59
N GLY A 81 -10.33 -7.05 5.52
CA GLY A 81 -10.17 -7.56 6.89
C GLY A 81 -9.04 -8.56 7.01
N CYS A 82 -9.14 -9.43 8.02
CA CYS A 82 -8.05 -10.30 8.44
C CYS A 82 -7.75 -11.49 7.51
N PHE A 83 -8.67 -11.85 6.60
CA PHE A 83 -8.51 -13.03 5.74
C PHE A 83 -7.75 -12.76 4.43
N ALA A 84 -7.26 -11.55 4.25
CA ALA A 84 -6.74 -11.06 2.98
C ALA A 84 -5.23 -11.21 2.79
N GLY A 85 -4.52 -11.67 3.83
CA GLY A 85 -3.07 -11.88 3.84
C GLY A 85 -2.69 -13.35 3.74
#